data_AF-A0A346NPG6-F1
#
_entry.id   AF-A0A346NPG6-F1
#
_cell.length_a   1.000
_cell.length_b   1.000
_cell.length_c   1.000
_cell.angle_alpha   90.00
_cell.angle_beta   90.00
_cell.angle_gamma   90.00
#
_symmetry.space_group_name_H-M   'P 1'
#
loop_
_entity.id
_entity.type
_entity.pdbx_description
1 polymer ?
#
loop_
_entity_poly.entity_id
_entity_poly.type
_entity_poly.pdbx_seq_one_letter_code
_entity_poly.pdbx_strand_id
1 'polypeptide(L)'
;MLDFSWPELFFVAMLALVIIGPKDLPELFHIFGKLLKKLRRMYADIQGSMSQLQKEVNIVSGKAQPGDESWRELLPPELRSLPEDFTPGSMSAEAHQQRREQINLARQQAAESQPPTEDLNPGKNNE
;
A
#
# COMPACT_ATOMS: atom_id res chain seq x y z
N MET A 1 21.91 26.90 -4.69
CA MET A 1 22.89 25.94 -5.23
C MET A 1 23.36 25.13 -4.04
N LEU A 2 23.39 23.80 -4.12
CA LEU A 2 23.88 22.95 -3.03
C LEU A 2 25.39 22.83 -3.21
N ASP A 3 26.10 23.88 -2.83
CA ASP A 3 27.55 23.90 -2.79
C ASP A 3 27.97 23.08 -1.55
N PHE A 4 27.99 21.75 -1.70
CA PHE A 4 28.52 20.82 -0.69
C PHE A 4 29.96 20.49 -1.09
N SER A 5 30.86 21.40 -0.76
CA SER A 5 32.28 21.27 -1.06
C SER A 5 33.01 20.56 0.09
N TRP A 6 34.08 19.85 -0.26
CA TRP A 6 34.94 19.19 0.73
C TRP A 6 35.36 20.11 1.90
N PRO A 7 35.74 21.39 1.68
CA PRO A 7 36.09 22.30 2.77
C PRO A 7 34.93 22.62 3.72
N GLU A 8 33.69 22.71 3.24
CA GLU A 8 32.52 22.98 4.09
C GLU A 8 32.22 21.80 5.00
N LEU A 9 32.39 20.57 4.51
CA LEU A 9 32.27 19.38 5.35
C LEU A 9 33.34 19.36 6.46
N PHE A 10 34.58 19.74 6.14
CA PHE A 10 35.65 19.89 7.14
C PHE A 10 35.32 20.99 8.17
N PHE A 11 34.78 22.12 7.72
CA PHE A 11 34.38 23.21 8.61
C PHE A 11 33.28 22.77 9.58
N VAL A 12 32.24 22.09 9.09
CA VAL A 12 31.16 21.56 9.92
C VAL A 12 31.68 20.48 10.89
N ALA A 13 32.57 19.60 10.45
CA ALA A 13 33.18 18.59 11.31
C ALA A 13 33.99 19.24 12.45
N MET A 14 34.75 20.29 12.15
CA MET A 14 35.51 21.03 13.16
C MET A 14 34.59 21.77 14.13
N LEU A 15 33.51 22.38 13.64
CA LEU A 15 32.50 23.03 14.48
C LEU A 15 31.81 22.02 15.41
N ALA A 16 31.46 20.84 14.90
CA ALA A 16 30.88 19.76 15.68
C ALA A 16 31.84 19.30 16.80
N LEU A 17 33.14 19.18 16.52
CA LEU A 17 34.14 18.86 17.56
C LEU A 17 34.22 19.93 18.65
N VAL A 18 34.03 21.21 18.33
CA VAL A 18 34.06 22.31 19.32
C VAL A 18 32.79 22.34 20.16
N ILE A 19 31.62 22.21 19.54
CA ILE A 19 30.32 22.32 20.24
C ILE A 19 30.04 21.09 21.09
N ILE A 20 30.22 19.91 20.51
CA ILE A 20 29.88 18.63 21.13
C ILE A 20 31.07 18.09 21.93
N GLY A 21 32.29 18.40 21.50
CA GLY A 21 33.51 17.89 22.10
C GLY A 21 34.10 16.72 21.31
N PRO A 22 35.43 16.59 21.25
CA PRO A 22 36.10 15.54 20.47
C PRO A 22 35.91 14.12 21.03
N LYS A 23 35.49 13.98 22.29
CA LYS A 23 35.24 12.69 22.93
C LYS A 23 33.80 12.20 22.78
N ASP A 24 32.84 13.12 22.68
CA ASP A 24 31.43 12.78 22.62
C ASP A 24 30.96 12.48 21.18
N LEU A 25 31.60 13.11 20.19
CA LEU A 25 31.36 12.88 18.77
C LEU A 25 31.58 11.40 18.35
N PRO A 26 32.69 10.72 18.69
CA PRO A 26 32.85 9.30 18.38
C PRO A 26 31.84 8.42 19.11
N GLU A 27 31.44 8.75 20.33
CA GLU A 27 30.41 7.99 21.06
C GLU A 27 29.03 8.09 20.38
N LEU A 28 28.66 9.29 19.92
CA LEU A 28 27.45 9.50 19.12
C LEU A 28 27.46 8.69 17.81
N PHE A 29 28.60 8.63 17.11
CA PHE A 29 28.72 7.79 15.92
C PHE A 29 28.57 6.30 16.22
N HIS A 30 29.04 5.82 17.37
CA HIS A 30 28.83 4.43 17.78
C HIS A 30 27.34 4.13 18.00
N ILE A 31 26.61 5.07 18.63
CA ILE A 31 25.17 4.94 18.87
C ILE A 31 24.41 4.96 17.54
N PHE A 32 24.68 5.96 16.70
CA PHE A 32 24.04 6.11 15.40
C PHE A 32 24.37 4.93 14.48
N GLY A 33 25.61 4.44 14.51
CA GLY A 33 26.05 3.26 13.78
C GLY A 33 25.32 1.99 14.21
N LYS A 34 25.10 1.78 15.52
CA LYS A 34 24.27 0.67 16.02
C LYS A 34 22.82 0.78 15.54
N LEU A 35 22.26 1.99 15.55
CA LEU A 35 20.91 2.26 15.04
C LEU A 35 20.80 1.93 13.55
N LEU A 36 21.73 2.45 12.73
CA LEU A 36 21.79 2.19 11.29
C LEU A 36 22.02 0.70 10.99
N LYS A 37 22.85 0.01 11.78
CA LYS A 37 23.09 -1.44 11.63
C LYS A 37 21.83 -2.25 11.90
N LYS A 38 21.05 -1.87 12.91
CA LYS A 38 19.76 -2.50 13.21
C LYS A 38 18.76 -2.27 12.07
N LEU A 39 18.69 -1.04 11.56
CA LEU A 39 17.87 -0.68 10.40
C LEU A 39 18.29 -1.46 9.15
N ARG A 40 19.60 -1.56 8.87
CA ARG A 40 20.14 -2.32 7.74
C ARG A 40 19.81 -3.81 7.84
N ARG A 41 19.90 -4.40 9.03
CA ARG A 41 19.53 -5.80 9.25
C ARG A 41 18.04 -6.02 9.00
N MET A 42 17.20 -5.14 9.53
CA MET A 42 15.76 -5.17 9.27
C MET A 42 15.43 -5.01 7.77
N TYR A 43 16.15 -4.14 7.06
CA TYR A 43 16.01 -4.00 5.61
C TYR A 43 16.44 -5.27 4.86
N ALA A 44 17.52 -5.93 5.29
CA ALA A 44 17.95 -7.20 4.70
C ALA A 44 16.90 -8.30 4.90
N ASP A 45 16.24 -8.34 6.05
CA ASP A 45 15.15 -9.27 6.34
C ASP A 45 13.91 -8.95 5.47
N ILE A 46 13.58 -7.65 5.29
CA ILE A 46 12.52 -7.20 4.38
C ILE A 46 12.84 -7.57 2.94
N GLN A 47 14.06 -7.33 2.46
CA GLN A 47 14.49 -7.74 1.12
C GLN A 47 14.43 -9.27 0.95
N GLY A 48 14.74 -10.04 2.00
CA GLY A 48 14.56 -11.49 2.02
C GLY A 48 13.10 -11.90 1.85
N SER A 49 12.19 -11.32 2.64
CA SER A 49 10.74 -11.58 2.53
C SER A 49 10.15 -11.10 1.20
N MET A 50 10.55 -9.92 0.73
CA MET A 50 10.18 -9.40 -0.59
C MET A 50 10.75 -10.24 -1.71
N SER A 51 11.92 -10.87 -1.58
CA SER A 51 12.44 -11.77 -2.61
C SER A 51 11.59 -13.05 -2.72
N GLN A 52 11.05 -13.55 -1.61
CA GLN A 52 10.13 -14.69 -1.59
C GLN A 52 8.79 -14.30 -2.20
N LEU A 53 8.23 -13.16 -1.77
CA LEU A 53 7.01 -12.60 -2.34
C LEU A 53 7.20 -12.23 -3.82
N GLN A 54 8.34 -11.68 -4.23
CA GLN A 54 8.65 -11.40 -5.64
C GLN A 54 8.83 -12.67 -6.43
N LYS A 55 9.43 -13.73 -5.87
CA LYS A 55 9.53 -15.02 -6.56
C LYS A 55 8.12 -15.58 -6.74
N GLU A 56 7.29 -15.59 -5.72
CA GLU A 56 5.88 -16.01 -5.78
C GLU A 56 5.04 -15.15 -6.74
N VAL A 57 5.19 -13.82 -6.67
CA VAL A 57 4.53 -12.85 -7.55
C VAL A 57 5.10 -12.90 -8.96
N ASN A 58 6.36 -13.27 -9.20
CA ASN A 58 6.88 -13.46 -10.57
C ASN A 58 6.30 -14.73 -11.20
N ILE A 59 6.05 -15.77 -10.40
CA ILE A 59 5.39 -17.00 -10.86
C ILE A 59 3.88 -16.78 -11.08
N VAL A 60 3.25 -15.82 -10.39
CA VAL A 60 1.81 -15.46 -10.52
C VAL A 60 1.55 -14.22 -11.41
N SER A 61 2.54 -13.40 -11.67
CA SER A 61 2.48 -12.10 -12.37
C SER A 61 3.86 -11.79 -12.96
N GLY A 62 4.13 -12.35 -14.13
CA GLY A 62 5.32 -12.02 -14.90
C GLY A 62 5.29 -10.55 -15.34
N LYS A 63 6.19 -9.74 -14.79
CA LYS A 63 6.67 -8.45 -15.29
C LYS A 63 5.70 -7.27 -15.27
N ALA A 64 5.66 -6.56 -14.14
CA ALA A 64 5.31 -5.15 -14.12
C ALA A 64 6.60 -4.32 -13.98
N GLN A 65 7.10 -3.78 -15.10
CA GLN A 65 8.08 -2.70 -15.11
C GLN A 65 7.31 -1.36 -15.10
N PRO A 66 7.78 -0.31 -14.41
CA PRO A 66 7.12 0.99 -14.43
C PRO A 66 7.31 1.64 -15.81
N GLY A 67 6.24 1.74 -16.60
CA GLY A 67 6.25 2.35 -17.93
C GLY A 67 5.63 1.50 -19.04
N ASP A 68 5.42 0.21 -18.81
CA ASP A 68 4.84 -0.71 -19.81
C ASP A 68 3.35 -0.91 -19.54
N GLU A 69 2.48 -0.68 -20.53
CA GLU A 69 1.01 -0.86 -20.42
C GLU A 69 0.57 -2.31 -20.08
N SER A 70 1.52 -3.25 -20.01
CA SER A 70 1.34 -4.68 -19.69
C SER A 70 0.81 -4.96 -18.27
N TRP A 71 0.99 -4.03 -17.32
CA TRP A 71 0.45 -4.22 -15.97
C TRP A 71 -1.09 -4.16 -15.92
N ARG A 72 -1.73 -3.52 -16.91
CA ARG A 72 -3.21 -3.44 -17.02
C ARG A 72 -3.83 -4.77 -17.42
N GLU A 73 -3.09 -5.60 -18.15
CA GLU A 73 -3.52 -6.94 -18.55
C GLU A 73 -3.48 -7.94 -17.38
N LEU A 74 -2.62 -7.70 -16.40
CA LEU A 74 -2.52 -8.53 -15.18
C LEU A 74 -3.60 -8.20 -14.15
N LEU A 75 -4.32 -7.09 -14.33
CA LEU A 75 -5.44 -6.75 -13.47
C LEU A 75 -6.64 -7.67 -13.76
N PRO A 76 -7.35 -8.14 -12.71
CA PRO A 76 -8.67 -8.74 -12.81
C PRO A 76 -9.59 -7.90 -13.71
N PRO A 77 -10.47 -8.51 -14.51
CA PRO A 77 -11.32 -7.79 -15.46
C PRO A 77 -12.13 -6.65 -14.82
N GLU A 78 -12.43 -6.75 -13.52
CA GLU A 78 -13.11 -5.74 -12.73
C GLU A 78 -12.26 -4.47 -12.56
N LEU A 79 -10.94 -4.61 -12.36
CA LEU A 79 -10.02 -3.50 -12.12
C LEU A 79 -9.61 -2.79 -13.42
N ARG A 80 -9.70 -3.47 -14.57
CA ARG A 80 -9.48 -2.87 -15.90
C ARG A 80 -10.52 -1.81 -16.25
N SER A 81 -11.70 -1.90 -15.66
CA SER A 81 -12.83 -1.00 -15.90
C SER A 81 -12.79 0.27 -15.04
N LEU A 82 -11.80 0.40 -14.15
CA LEU A 82 -11.68 1.58 -13.30
C LEU A 82 -11.14 2.78 -14.10
N PRO A 83 -11.67 3.99 -13.83
CA PRO A 83 -11.14 5.23 -14.42
C PRO A 83 -9.65 5.39 -14.13
N GLU A 84 -8.91 6.00 -15.05
CA GLU A 84 -7.45 6.19 -14.90
C GLU A 84 -7.09 7.01 -13.65
N ASP A 85 -7.98 7.89 -13.21
CA ASP A 85 -7.79 8.75 -12.03
C ASP A 85 -8.21 8.07 -10.72
N PHE A 86 -8.49 6.75 -10.73
CA PHE A 86 -8.93 6.04 -9.54
C PHE A 86 -7.81 5.97 -8.49
N THR A 87 -7.91 6.81 -7.47
CA THR A 87 -7.09 6.71 -6.26
C THR A 87 -7.92 6.07 -5.14
N PRO A 88 -7.45 4.99 -4.48
CA PRO A 88 -8.19 4.35 -3.40
C PRO A 88 -8.55 5.36 -2.30
N GLY A 89 -9.85 5.49 -1.99
CA GLY A 89 -10.36 6.45 -0.99
C GLY A 89 -10.77 7.83 -1.54
N SER A 90 -10.66 8.07 -2.85
CA SER A 90 -11.04 9.35 -3.50
C SER A 90 -12.48 9.43 -4.00
N MET A 91 -13.30 8.38 -3.79
CA MET A 91 -14.69 8.42 -4.22
C MET A 91 -15.39 9.65 -3.62
N SER A 92 -15.87 10.56 -4.48
CA SER A 92 -16.56 11.77 -4.04
C SER A 92 -17.86 11.40 -3.32
N ALA A 93 -18.30 12.26 -2.41
CA ALA A 93 -19.56 12.05 -1.69
C ALA A 93 -20.76 11.87 -2.64
N GLU A 94 -20.73 12.55 -3.79
CA GLU A 94 -21.74 12.44 -4.85
C GLU A 94 -21.72 11.06 -5.53
N ALA A 95 -20.53 10.53 -5.83
CA ALA A 95 -20.39 9.19 -6.43
C ALA A 95 -20.91 8.08 -5.49
N HIS A 96 -20.77 8.28 -4.17
CA HIS A 96 -21.36 7.39 -3.17
C HIS A 96 -22.90 7.43 -3.15
N GLN A 97 -23.50 8.59 -3.41
CA GLN A 97 -24.96 8.74 -3.46
C GLN A 97 -25.53 8.05 -4.70
N GLN A 98 -24.92 8.28 -5.87
CA GLN A 98 -25.35 7.64 -7.12
C GLN A 98 -25.30 6.10 -7.03
N ARG A 99 -24.28 5.54 -6.37
CA ARG A 99 -24.20 4.09 -6.16
C ARG A 99 -25.30 3.56 -5.26
N ARG A 100 -25.71 4.30 -4.23
CA ARG A 100 -26.83 3.93 -3.34
C ARG A 100 -28.15 3.93 -4.08
N GLU A 101 -28.36 4.90 -4.97
CA GLU A 101 -29.56 4.97 -5.81
C GLU A 101 -29.62 3.80 -6.79
N GLN A 102 -28.51 3.49 -7.46
CA GLN A 102 -28.42 2.33 -8.36
C GLN A 102 -28.69 1.00 -7.63
N ILE A 103 -28.15 0.84 -6.42
CA ILE A 103 -28.41 -0.36 -5.58
C ILE A 103 -29.88 -0.44 -5.19
N ASN A 104 -30.52 0.68 -4.83
CA ASN A 104 -31.93 0.70 -4.48
C ASN A 104 -32.83 0.36 -5.67
N LEU A 105 -32.50 0.83 -6.87
CA LEU A 105 -33.22 0.49 -8.10
C LEU A 105 -33.06 -1.00 -8.44
N ALA A 106 -31.83 -1.52 -8.39
CA ALA A 106 -31.57 -2.95 -8.60
C ALA A 106 -32.28 -3.82 -7.56
N ARG A 107 -32.38 -3.36 -6.30
CA ARG A 107 -33.12 -4.05 -5.23
C ARG A 107 -34.62 -4.07 -5.47
N GLN A 108 -35.19 -2.97 -5.99
CA GLN A 108 -36.60 -2.90 -6.36
C GLN A 108 -36.90 -3.83 -7.55
N GLN A 109 -36.05 -3.81 -8.57
CA GLN A 109 -36.18 -4.73 -9.72
C GLN A 109 -36.04 -6.20 -9.30
N ALA A 110 -35.12 -6.50 -8.38
CA ALA A 110 -34.96 -7.84 -7.81
C ALA A 110 -36.14 -8.24 -6.90
N ALA A 111 -36.83 -7.28 -6.27
CA ALA A 111 -38.05 -7.51 -5.49
C ALA A 111 -39.28 -7.72 -6.40
N GLU A 112 -39.34 -7.04 -7.55
CA GLU A 112 -40.38 -7.24 -8.57
C GLU A 112 -40.22 -8.57 -9.32
N SER A 113 -39.00 -9.10 -9.43
CA SER A 113 -38.70 -10.36 -10.13
C SER A 113 -38.55 -11.57 -9.21
N GLN A 114 -38.69 -11.40 -7.89
CA GLN A 114 -38.83 -12.52 -6.96
C GLN A 114 -40.31 -12.95 -6.92
N PRO A 115 -40.67 -14.15 -7.44
CA PRO A 115 -41.96 -14.73 -7.13
C PRO A 115 -42.07 -14.91 -5.60
N PRO A 116 -43.29 -14.78 -5.03
CA PRO A 116 -43.49 -14.94 -3.60
C PRO A 116 -42.92 -16.30 -3.18
N THR A 117 -41.88 -16.29 -2.35
CA THR A 117 -41.45 -17.48 -1.64
C THR A 117 -42.52 -17.76 -0.60
N GLU A 118 -43.55 -18.44 -1.09
CA GLU A 118 -44.36 -19.45 -0.45
C GLU A 118 -43.72 -19.93 0.85
N ASP A 119 -44.32 -19.47 1.94
CA ASP A 119 -44.49 -20.08 3.26
C ASP A 119 -44.01 -21.54 3.36
N LEU A 120 -42.71 -21.76 3.52
CA LEU A 120 -42.20 -23.02 4.08
C LEU A 120 -41.90 -22.82 5.57
N ASN A 121 -42.99 -22.69 6.34
CA ASN A 121 -43.03 -23.04 7.75
C ASN A 121 -43.65 -24.43 7.90
N PRO A 122 -42.86 -25.53 7.95
CA PRO A 122 -43.36 -26.80 8.44
C PRO A 122 -43.31 -26.78 9.98
N GLY A 123 -44.08 -25.88 10.58
CA GLY A 123 -44.35 -25.85 12.00
C GLY A 123 -45.77 -26.28 12.24
N LYS A 124 -46.06 -27.59 12.23
CA LYS A 124 -47.08 -28.24 13.08
C LYS A 124 -47.24 -29.76 12.82
N ASN A 125 -47.15 -30.53 13.92
CA ASN A 125 -47.81 -31.83 14.23
C ASN A 125 -47.09 -33.08 13.68
N ASN A 126 -46.48 -34.00 14.43
CA ASN A 126 -46.93 -34.74 15.64
C ASN A 126 -48.38 -35.25 15.56
N GLU A 127 -48.52 -36.57 15.64
CA GLU A 127 -49.72 -37.43 15.69
C GLU A 127 -50.44 -37.75 14.37
#